data_AF-A0A6P8C609-F1
#
_entry.id   AF-A0A6P8C609-F1
#
_cell.length_a   1.000
_cell.length_b   1.000
_cell.length_c   1.000
_cell.angle_alpha   90.00
_cell.angle_beta   90.00
_cell.angle_gamma   90.00
#
_symmetry.space_group_name_H-M   'P 1'
#
loop_
_entity.id
_entity.type
_entity.pdbx_description
1 polymer ?
#
loop_
_entity_poly.entity_id
_entity_poly.type
_entity_poly.pdbx_seq_one_letter_code
_entity_poly.pdbx_strand_id
1 'polypeptide(L)'
;MAIESKLSRCSDTADRLSMLPDEILIRNILVLLPTEEAARTSILSRRWRSLWLYILGLDFKAPGKPVACGCRDQKQILLHEAASKYADRVNQLIGAYRGGASTLRHFCISFRFEPTFSDDVNSWLAFALGKGTELLEFAGRWDRFTKCYKFPSIEPLLSPNLRLLKCLTLKYVSISTDSLDPILLRCEFLERLHLHHLLSRTQVNVTGPMSRLKYIDISQDCYSLASIIISAPTPDLVSLRYPSWVKISPIEHAPQLVDLVIDGCRNLERKNFELLSHPLFCYVSQLQAIDLDIPCFKKLLQWLPHFPDLSGLRHLKSTLGDDCRDMQALHGVISLIKAAPYLQHLTLDVENLREEVMIGEESADLHHKYRRVIEIIQFTGREVEFAFAAYLIKGLLSLEKLIITRRSRSSYYYKYRPAKITFEEWKRRALELKKILPLKVEVVVT
;
A
#
# COMPACT_ATOMS: atom_id res chain seq x y z
N MET A 1 -65.22 -27.96 13.93
CA MET A 1 -64.49 -26.99 14.77
C MET A 1 -63.20 -26.65 14.06
N ALA A 2 -63.22 -25.55 13.30
CA ALA A 2 -62.05 -25.02 12.62
C ALA A 2 -61.40 -23.97 13.54
N ILE A 3 -60.10 -24.10 13.80
CA ILE A 3 -59.30 -23.08 14.44
C ILE A 3 -58.41 -22.49 13.35
N GLU A 4 -58.91 -21.44 12.69
CA GLU A 4 -58.07 -20.49 11.96
C GLU A 4 -57.34 -19.63 12.99
N SER A 5 -56.05 -19.89 13.19
CA SER A 5 -55.18 -18.96 13.91
C SER A 5 -54.81 -17.80 12.98
N LYS A 6 -55.63 -16.75 13.03
CA LYS A 6 -55.25 -15.41 12.58
C LYS A 6 -53.99 -14.97 13.32
N LEU A 7 -52.83 -15.05 12.66
CA LEU A 7 -51.66 -14.28 13.03
C LEU A 7 -52.00 -12.80 12.83
N SER A 8 -52.23 -12.13 13.97
CA SER A 8 -52.42 -10.69 14.08
C SER A 8 -51.32 -9.94 13.35
N ARG A 9 -51.69 -9.09 12.38
CA ARG A 9 -50.79 -8.09 11.77
C ARG A 9 -50.23 -7.19 12.87
N CYS A 10 -48.96 -7.35 13.20
CA CYS A 10 -48.23 -6.38 14.00
C CYS A 10 -48.18 -5.05 13.26
N SER A 11 -48.75 -4.02 13.91
CA SER A 11 -48.56 -2.57 13.75
C SER A 11 -48.21 -2.00 12.37
N ASP A 12 -49.11 -1.14 11.89
CA ASP A 12 -49.04 -0.21 10.75
C ASP A 12 -47.96 0.91 10.90
N THR A 13 -46.77 0.59 11.43
CA THR A 13 -45.61 1.47 11.23
C THR A 13 -45.13 1.24 9.82
N ALA A 14 -45.53 2.11 8.88
CA ALA A 14 -45.11 2.05 7.49
C ALA A 14 -43.61 1.76 7.39
N ASP A 15 -43.24 0.71 6.65
CA ASP A 15 -41.84 0.36 6.43
C ASP A 15 -41.12 1.55 5.79
N ARG A 16 -40.30 2.22 6.62
CA ARG A 16 -39.62 3.47 6.24
C ARG A 16 -38.64 3.27 5.10
N LEU A 17 -38.10 2.05 4.92
CA LEU A 17 -37.23 1.73 3.79
C LEU A 17 -38.04 1.60 2.50
N SER A 18 -39.25 1.03 2.57
CA SER A 18 -40.17 0.98 1.44
C SER A 18 -40.66 2.36 0.99
N MET A 19 -40.60 3.38 1.85
CA MET A 19 -40.94 4.77 1.49
C MET A 19 -39.82 5.52 0.76
N LEU A 20 -38.58 5.04 0.79
CA LEU A 20 -37.46 5.71 0.11
C LEU A 20 -37.51 5.46 -1.40
N PRO A 21 -37.07 6.41 -2.25
CA PRO A 21 -36.87 6.17 -3.68
C PRO A 21 -35.77 5.12 -3.94
N ASP A 22 -35.88 4.39 -5.05
CA ASP A 22 -34.88 3.37 -5.46
C ASP A 22 -33.47 3.96 -5.55
N GLU A 23 -33.34 5.20 -6.03
CA GLU A 23 -32.06 5.87 -6.13
C GLU A 23 -31.37 6.02 -4.77
N ILE A 24 -32.12 6.34 -3.71
CA ILE A 24 -31.57 6.44 -2.35
C ILE A 24 -31.18 5.06 -1.84
N LEU A 25 -32.01 4.03 -2.09
CA LEU A 25 -31.68 2.66 -1.73
C LEU A 25 -30.38 2.19 -2.41
N ILE A 26 -30.22 2.48 -3.69
CA ILE A 26 -29.06 2.05 -4.49
C ILE A 26 -27.80 2.87 -4.14
N ARG A 27 -27.88 4.21 -4.21
CA ARG A 27 -26.73 5.10 -4.13
C ARG A 27 -26.27 5.41 -2.71
N ASN A 28 -27.12 5.21 -1.70
CA ASN A 28 -26.80 5.62 -0.32
C ASN A 28 -26.82 4.46 0.67
N ILE A 29 -27.56 3.38 0.39
CA ILE A 29 -27.68 2.26 1.32
C ILE A 29 -26.93 1.04 0.78
N LEU A 30 -27.33 0.52 -0.39
CA LEU A 30 -26.75 -0.69 -0.95
C LEU A 30 -25.27 -0.51 -1.34
N VAL A 31 -24.86 0.68 -1.77
CA VAL A 31 -23.45 0.96 -2.11
C VAL A 31 -22.50 0.84 -0.92
N LEU A 32 -23.02 0.94 0.32
CA LEU A 32 -22.23 0.84 1.54
C LEU A 32 -22.06 -0.61 2.02
N LEU A 33 -22.80 -1.55 1.42
CA LEU A 33 -22.74 -2.96 1.78
C LEU A 33 -21.72 -3.70 0.91
N PRO A 34 -21.03 -4.72 1.44
CA PRO A 34 -20.35 -5.72 0.62
C PRO A 34 -21.31 -6.29 -0.43
N THR A 35 -20.81 -6.62 -1.62
CA THR A 35 -21.66 -7.06 -2.74
C THR A 35 -22.52 -8.27 -2.40
N GLU A 36 -22.00 -9.21 -1.62
CA GLU A 36 -22.80 -10.36 -1.15
C GLU A 36 -23.97 -9.92 -0.28
N GLU A 37 -23.77 -8.97 0.63
CA GLU A 37 -24.82 -8.48 1.52
C GLU A 37 -25.85 -7.66 0.75
N ALA A 38 -25.41 -6.80 -0.17
CA ALA A 38 -26.28 -6.09 -1.09
C ALA A 38 -27.15 -7.07 -1.89
N ALA A 39 -26.55 -8.13 -2.44
CA ALA A 39 -27.30 -9.16 -3.16
C ALA A 39 -28.28 -9.93 -2.26
N ARG A 40 -27.93 -10.21 -1.00
CA ARG A 40 -28.83 -10.87 -0.03
C ARG A 40 -30.07 -10.05 0.28
N THR A 41 -30.04 -8.72 0.15
CA THR A 41 -31.24 -7.88 0.31
C THR A 41 -32.35 -8.22 -0.71
N SER A 42 -32.02 -8.94 -1.78
CA SER A 42 -32.99 -9.42 -2.78
C SER A 42 -34.13 -10.26 -2.20
N ILE A 43 -33.98 -10.82 -0.99
CA ILE A 43 -35.02 -11.61 -0.32
C ILE A 43 -36.03 -10.75 0.45
N LEU A 44 -35.74 -9.46 0.68
CA LEU A 44 -36.58 -8.60 1.52
C LEU A 44 -37.96 -8.35 0.90
N SER A 45 -38.00 -8.11 -0.41
CA SER A 45 -39.25 -8.03 -1.17
C SER A 45 -38.98 -8.08 -2.68
N ARG A 46 -40.07 -8.14 -3.48
CA ARG A 46 -39.98 -8.12 -4.95
C ARG A 46 -39.22 -6.90 -5.47
N ARG A 47 -39.38 -5.75 -4.83
CA ARG A 47 -38.70 -4.50 -5.21
C ARG A 47 -37.19 -4.60 -5.02
N TRP A 48 -36.74 -5.19 -3.91
CA TRP A 48 -35.31 -5.30 -3.59
C TRP A 48 -34.56 -6.34 -4.43
N ARG A 49 -35.28 -7.23 -5.12
CA ARG A 49 -34.70 -8.32 -5.92
C ARG A 49 -33.70 -7.86 -6.98
N SER A 50 -33.89 -6.67 -7.55
CA SER A 50 -33.06 -6.14 -8.63
C SER A 50 -32.23 -4.92 -8.24
N LEU A 51 -32.47 -4.27 -7.10
CA LEU A 51 -31.83 -2.99 -6.76
C LEU A 51 -30.30 -3.09 -6.73
N TRP A 52 -29.76 -4.17 -6.16
CA TRP A 52 -28.32 -4.38 -6.09
C TRP A 52 -27.67 -4.53 -7.47
N LEU A 53 -28.42 -4.89 -8.52
CA LEU A 53 -27.90 -5.00 -9.89
C LEU A 53 -27.54 -3.63 -10.49
N TYR A 54 -27.94 -2.54 -9.84
CA TYR A 54 -27.69 -1.16 -10.28
C TYR A 54 -26.61 -0.43 -9.47
N ILE A 55 -26.00 -1.08 -8.47
CA ILE A 55 -24.83 -0.50 -7.78
C ILE A 55 -23.65 -0.46 -8.74
N LEU A 56 -22.86 0.61 -8.73
CA LEU A 56 -21.72 0.77 -9.65
C LEU A 56 -20.41 0.20 -9.07
N GLY A 57 -20.47 -0.59 -8.00
CA GLY A 57 -19.29 -1.12 -7.31
C GLY A 57 -19.51 -2.57 -6.89
N LEU A 58 -18.62 -3.45 -7.32
CA LEU A 58 -18.58 -4.84 -6.87
C LEU A 58 -17.31 -5.07 -6.05
N ASP A 59 -17.47 -5.41 -4.77
CA ASP A 59 -16.39 -5.72 -3.82
C ASP A 59 -16.51 -7.18 -3.36
N PHE A 60 -15.63 -8.01 -3.89
CA PHE A 60 -15.44 -9.41 -3.57
C PHE A 60 -14.12 -9.57 -2.80
N LYS A 61 -14.04 -9.05 -1.58
CA LYS A 61 -12.91 -9.35 -0.67
C LYS A 61 -13.22 -10.62 0.12
N ALA A 62 -12.46 -11.68 -0.12
CA ALA A 62 -12.57 -12.89 0.69
C ALA A 62 -12.35 -12.57 2.19
N PRO A 63 -13.20 -13.10 3.10
CA PRO A 63 -13.01 -12.95 4.53
C PRO A 63 -11.65 -13.53 4.98
N GLY A 64 -11.08 -12.94 6.02
CA GLY A 64 -9.75 -13.27 6.54
C GLY A 64 -9.57 -14.74 6.93
N LYS A 65 -8.29 -15.14 7.03
CA LYS A 65 -7.75 -16.51 7.19
C LYS A 65 -8.72 -17.50 7.87
N PRO A 66 -8.93 -18.70 7.28
CA PRO A 66 -9.70 -19.74 7.95
C PRO A 66 -9.02 -20.17 9.26
N VAL A 67 -9.87 -20.58 10.20
CA VAL A 67 -9.53 -21.05 11.54
C VAL A 67 -8.47 -22.15 11.46
N ALA A 68 -7.51 -22.12 12.38
CA ALA A 68 -6.45 -23.11 12.45
C ALA A 68 -7.04 -24.51 12.70
N CYS A 69 -6.95 -25.39 11.71
CA CYS A 69 -7.30 -26.80 11.83
C CYS A 69 -6.07 -27.67 11.49
N GLY A 70 -5.77 -28.61 12.39
CA GLY A 70 -5.15 -29.93 12.18
C GLY A 70 -3.99 -30.10 11.18
N CYS A 71 -3.77 -31.38 10.81
CA CYS A 71 -2.70 -31.84 9.92
C CYS A 71 -2.69 -31.13 8.55
N ARG A 72 -1.51 -31.07 7.92
CA ARG A 72 -1.22 -30.22 6.76
C ARG A 72 -2.11 -30.48 5.54
N ASP A 73 -2.44 -31.75 5.27
CA ASP A 73 -3.19 -32.16 4.07
C ASP A 73 -4.67 -31.81 4.19
N GLN A 74 -5.27 -32.06 5.37
CA GLN A 74 -6.66 -31.71 5.66
C GLN A 74 -6.91 -30.21 5.51
N LYS A 75 -5.92 -29.39 5.87
CA LYS A 75 -5.99 -27.93 5.74
C LYS A 75 -6.07 -27.48 4.27
N GLN A 76 -5.30 -28.11 3.36
CA GLN A 76 -5.33 -27.75 1.95
C GLN A 76 -6.66 -28.09 1.29
N ILE A 77 -7.24 -29.25 1.61
CA ILE A 77 -8.57 -29.65 1.10
C ILE A 77 -9.64 -28.64 1.52
N LEU A 78 -9.72 -28.31 2.81
CA LEU A 78 -10.69 -27.34 3.32
C LEU A 78 -10.52 -25.94 2.70
N LEU A 79 -9.27 -25.56 2.44
CA LEU A 79 -8.93 -24.29 1.79
C LEU A 79 -9.35 -24.26 0.32
N HIS A 80 -9.13 -25.35 -0.41
CA HIS A 80 -9.57 -25.52 -1.79
C HIS A 80 -11.10 -25.48 -1.87
N GLU A 81 -11.80 -26.23 -1.01
CA GLU A 81 -13.27 -26.21 -0.95
C GLU A 81 -13.82 -24.82 -0.65
N ALA A 82 -13.18 -24.08 0.26
CA ALA A 82 -13.56 -22.70 0.56
C ALA A 82 -13.34 -21.78 -0.64
N ALA A 83 -12.23 -21.94 -1.38
CA ALA A 83 -11.93 -21.19 -2.60
C ALA A 83 -12.91 -21.53 -3.73
N SER A 84 -13.24 -22.81 -3.93
CA SER A 84 -14.25 -23.26 -4.91
C SER A 84 -15.63 -22.66 -4.59
N LYS A 85 -16.11 -22.81 -3.35
CA LYS A 85 -17.39 -22.20 -2.93
C LYS A 85 -17.39 -20.68 -3.12
N TYR A 86 -16.24 -20.04 -2.95
CA TYR A 86 -16.11 -18.61 -3.17
C TYR A 86 -16.19 -18.26 -4.67
N ALA A 87 -15.44 -18.98 -5.52
CA ALA A 87 -15.46 -18.80 -6.97
C ALA A 87 -16.87 -19.00 -7.54
N ASP A 88 -17.58 -20.05 -7.11
CA ASP A 88 -18.96 -20.33 -7.50
C ASP A 88 -19.90 -19.17 -7.13
N ARG A 89 -19.73 -18.60 -5.94
CA ARG A 89 -20.51 -17.44 -5.48
C ARG A 89 -20.23 -16.20 -6.32
N VAL A 90 -18.95 -15.91 -6.59
CA VAL A 90 -18.56 -14.78 -7.46
C VAL A 90 -19.14 -14.98 -8.87
N ASN A 91 -19.03 -16.18 -9.43
CA ASN A 91 -19.58 -16.53 -10.74
C ASN A 91 -21.10 -16.33 -10.79
N GLN A 92 -21.84 -16.76 -9.77
CA GLN A 92 -23.29 -16.56 -9.68
C GLN A 92 -23.65 -15.07 -9.60
N LEU A 93 -22.94 -14.29 -8.79
CA LEU A 93 -23.20 -12.85 -8.62
C LEU A 93 -22.85 -12.05 -9.88
N ILE A 94 -21.71 -12.33 -10.51
CA ILE A 94 -21.36 -11.73 -11.80
C ILE A 94 -22.38 -12.13 -12.87
N GLY A 95 -22.81 -13.39 -12.90
CA GLY A 95 -23.84 -13.89 -13.81
C GLY A 95 -25.16 -13.13 -13.66
N ALA A 96 -25.64 -12.95 -12.43
CA ALA A 96 -26.86 -12.17 -12.15
C ALA A 96 -26.67 -10.69 -12.52
N TYR A 97 -25.52 -10.10 -12.21
CA TYR A 97 -25.22 -8.70 -12.49
C TYR A 97 -25.09 -8.38 -13.99
N ARG A 98 -24.80 -9.35 -14.87
CA ARG A 98 -24.63 -9.10 -16.32
C ARG A 98 -25.79 -8.31 -16.94
N GLY A 99 -27.03 -8.60 -16.51
CA GLY A 99 -28.25 -7.90 -16.94
C GLY A 99 -28.58 -6.61 -16.18
N GLY A 100 -27.74 -6.21 -15.21
CA GLY A 100 -27.86 -4.99 -14.43
C GLY A 100 -27.24 -3.77 -15.11
N ALA A 101 -26.59 -2.90 -14.33
CA ALA A 101 -25.98 -1.67 -14.85
C ALA A 101 -25.04 -1.94 -16.03
N SER A 102 -25.12 -1.06 -17.04
CA SER A 102 -24.31 -1.13 -18.25
C SER A 102 -22.83 -0.83 -17.99
N THR A 103 -22.55 -0.02 -16.97
CA THR A 103 -21.21 0.35 -16.54
C THR A 103 -20.92 -0.14 -15.13
N LEU A 104 -19.64 -0.29 -14.84
CA LEU A 104 -19.14 -0.55 -13.50
C LEU A 104 -18.09 0.51 -13.19
N ARG A 105 -18.13 1.10 -11.99
CA ARG A 105 -17.15 2.11 -11.57
C ARG A 105 -16.01 1.46 -10.78
N HIS A 106 -16.33 0.51 -9.91
CA HIS A 106 -15.35 -0.17 -9.06
C HIS A 106 -15.51 -1.69 -9.15
N PHE A 107 -14.41 -2.39 -9.33
CA PHE A 107 -14.36 -3.84 -9.22
C PHE A 107 -13.15 -4.23 -8.37
N CYS A 108 -13.42 -4.77 -7.19
CA CYS A 108 -12.39 -5.29 -6.29
C CYS A 108 -12.60 -6.78 -6.10
N ILE A 109 -11.54 -7.56 -6.26
CA ILE A 109 -11.56 -8.97 -5.94
C ILE A 109 -10.28 -9.38 -5.23
N SER A 110 -10.44 -10.02 -4.06
CA SER A 110 -9.35 -10.67 -3.34
C SER A 110 -9.70 -12.13 -3.15
N PHE A 111 -8.91 -12.99 -3.77
CA PHE A 111 -9.19 -14.41 -3.88
C PHE A 111 -7.97 -15.23 -3.46
N ARG A 112 -8.20 -16.36 -2.78
CA ARG A 112 -7.14 -17.35 -2.57
C ARG A 112 -6.92 -18.07 -3.90
N PHE A 113 -5.90 -17.67 -4.63
CA PHE A 113 -5.68 -18.19 -5.97
C PHE A 113 -5.05 -19.59 -5.96
N GLU A 114 -5.61 -20.45 -6.81
CA GLU A 114 -5.07 -21.76 -7.16
C GLU A 114 -5.15 -21.91 -8.69
N PRO A 115 -4.19 -22.60 -9.34
CA PRO A 115 -4.13 -22.67 -10.82
C PRO A 115 -5.41 -23.16 -11.50
N THR A 116 -6.22 -23.98 -10.84
CA THR A 116 -7.50 -24.49 -11.34
C THR A 116 -8.53 -23.39 -11.59
N PHE A 117 -8.41 -22.23 -10.94
CA PHE A 117 -9.32 -21.10 -11.08
C PHE A 117 -8.82 -20.05 -12.08
N SER A 118 -7.82 -20.37 -12.91
CA SER A 118 -7.25 -19.39 -13.85
C SER A 118 -8.29 -18.85 -14.83
N ASP A 119 -9.16 -19.73 -15.33
CA ASP A 119 -10.21 -19.35 -16.30
C ASP A 119 -11.32 -18.52 -15.65
N ASP A 120 -11.70 -18.85 -14.42
CA ASP A 120 -12.63 -18.03 -13.63
C ASP A 120 -12.08 -16.63 -13.43
N VAL A 121 -10.83 -16.50 -12.99
CA VAL A 121 -10.18 -15.19 -12.80
C VAL A 121 -10.07 -14.43 -14.13
N ASN A 122 -9.68 -15.08 -15.22
CA ASN A 122 -9.64 -14.48 -16.55
C ASN A 122 -11.02 -13.92 -16.93
N SER A 123 -12.08 -14.70 -16.70
CA SER A 123 -13.47 -14.31 -16.96
C SER A 123 -13.92 -13.13 -16.08
N TRP A 124 -13.51 -13.09 -14.81
CA TRP A 124 -13.82 -11.98 -13.90
C TRP A 124 -13.16 -10.68 -14.35
N LEU A 125 -11.87 -10.73 -14.72
CA LEU A 125 -11.14 -9.58 -15.24
C LEU A 125 -11.73 -9.11 -16.57
N ALA A 126 -12.04 -10.03 -17.47
CA ALA A 126 -12.73 -9.76 -18.74
C ALA A 126 -14.07 -9.06 -18.53
N PHE A 127 -14.87 -9.54 -17.59
CA PHE A 127 -16.15 -8.94 -17.24
C PHE A 127 -15.98 -7.52 -16.71
N ALA A 128 -15.06 -7.29 -15.77
CA ALA A 128 -14.84 -5.98 -15.17
C ALA A 128 -14.34 -4.96 -16.20
N LEU A 129 -13.34 -5.32 -17.00
CA LEU A 129 -12.82 -4.48 -18.07
C LEU A 129 -13.87 -4.23 -19.16
N GLY A 130 -14.66 -5.26 -19.49
CA GLY A 130 -15.77 -5.17 -20.44
C GLY A 130 -16.86 -4.18 -20.01
N LYS A 131 -17.16 -4.07 -18.71
CA LYS A 131 -18.11 -3.09 -18.15
C LYS A 131 -17.54 -1.68 -18.00
N GLY A 132 -16.28 -1.43 -18.39
CA GLY A 132 -15.67 -0.10 -18.32
C GLY A 132 -15.34 0.38 -16.92
N THR A 133 -14.81 -0.54 -16.12
CA THR A 133 -14.38 -0.26 -14.74
C THR A 133 -13.38 0.89 -14.68
N GLU A 134 -13.67 1.89 -13.83
CA GLU A 134 -12.74 2.99 -13.55
C GLU A 134 -11.64 2.56 -12.56
N LEU A 135 -11.97 1.75 -11.56
CA LEU A 135 -11.05 1.30 -10.51
C LEU A 135 -11.06 -0.23 -10.41
N LEU A 136 -9.98 -0.87 -10.89
CA LEU A 136 -9.82 -2.33 -10.86
C LEU A 136 -8.76 -2.72 -9.81
N GLU A 137 -9.15 -3.51 -8.83
CA GLU A 137 -8.24 -4.14 -7.87
C GLU A 137 -8.37 -5.66 -7.93
N PHE A 138 -7.27 -6.34 -8.24
CA PHE A 138 -7.16 -7.78 -8.17
C PHE A 138 -6.05 -8.20 -7.19
N ALA A 139 -6.39 -9.07 -6.26
CA ALA A 139 -5.46 -9.63 -5.29
C ALA A 139 -5.56 -11.16 -5.24
N GLY A 140 -4.67 -11.84 -5.97
CA GLY A 140 -4.58 -13.30 -6.03
C GLY A 140 -3.79 -13.86 -4.85
N ARG A 141 -4.29 -13.71 -3.63
CA ARG A 141 -3.61 -14.18 -2.41
C ARG A 141 -3.19 -15.64 -2.59
N TRP A 142 -1.89 -15.88 -2.51
CA TRP A 142 -1.33 -17.22 -2.61
C TRP A 142 -0.90 -17.69 -1.22
N ASP A 143 -0.79 -19.00 -1.02
CA ASP A 143 -0.02 -19.56 0.08
C ASP A 143 1.27 -20.16 -0.46
N ARG A 144 2.26 -20.47 0.40
CA ARG A 144 3.57 -21.01 -0.02
C ARG A 144 3.51 -22.27 -0.91
N PHE A 145 2.33 -22.87 -1.10
CA PHE A 145 2.13 -24.12 -1.83
C PHE A 145 1.43 -23.91 -3.18
N THR A 146 0.77 -22.78 -3.43
CA THR A 146 0.08 -22.54 -4.71
C THR A 146 1.01 -21.86 -5.71
N LYS A 147 0.71 -21.88 -7.01
CA LYS A 147 1.40 -21.01 -7.98
C LYS A 147 0.67 -19.68 -8.03
N CYS A 148 1.38 -18.60 -8.31
CA CYS A 148 0.78 -17.28 -8.48
C CYS A 148 -0.05 -17.24 -9.76
N TYR A 149 -1.09 -16.41 -9.76
CA TYR A 149 -1.87 -16.16 -10.96
C TYR A 149 -0.98 -15.48 -12.00
N LYS A 150 -0.93 -16.04 -13.21
CA LYS A 150 -0.30 -15.39 -14.35
C LYS A 150 -1.30 -14.42 -14.94
N PHE A 151 -0.97 -13.13 -14.89
CA PHE A 151 -1.81 -12.11 -15.49
C PHE A 151 -1.92 -12.39 -17.00
N PRO A 152 -3.13 -12.46 -17.56
CA PRO A 152 -3.33 -12.90 -18.92
C PRO A 152 -2.87 -11.79 -19.88
N SER A 153 -2.37 -12.18 -21.05
CA SER A 153 -2.26 -11.26 -22.18
C SER A 153 -3.68 -10.96 -22.68
N ILE A 154 -4.18 -9.78 -22.37
CA ILE A 154 -5.58 -9.37 -22.60
C ILE A 154 -5.83 -8.99 -24.09
N GLU A 155 -5.18 -9.67 -25.03
CA GLU A 155 -5.32 -9.36 -26.47
C GLU A 155 -6.74 -9.60 -27.03
N PRO A 156 -7.55 -10.55 -26.54
CA PRO A 156 -8.95 -10.69 -26.96
C PRO A 156 -9.94 -9.76 -26.22
N LEU A 157 -9.56 -9.09 -25.13
CA LEU A 157 -10.49 -8.27 -24.30
C LEU A 157 -10.33 -6.76 -24.54
N LEU A 158 -9.80 -6.37 -25.70
CA LEU A 158 -9.61 -4.98 -26.12
C LEU A 158 -10.98 -4.31 -26.39
N SER A 159 -11.75 -4.14 -25.32
CA SER A 159 -12.98 -3.37 -25.30
C SER A 159 -12.63 -1.89 -25.41
N PRO A 160 -13.39 -1.08 -26.16
CA PRO A 160 -13.24 0.37 -26.16
C PRO A 160 -13.38 0.97 -24.76
N ASN A 161 -13.93 0.22 -23.79
CA ASN A 161 -14.16 0.66 -22.43
C ASN A 161 -12.89 0.72 -21.56
N LEU A 162 -11.75 0.15 -22.01
CA LEU A 162 -10.46 0.24 -21.30
C LEU A 162 -10.00 1.68 -21.07
N ARG A 163 -10.39 2.60 -21.95
CA ARG A 163 -10.08 4.02 -21.80
C ARG A 163 -10.60 4.60 -20.47
N LEU A 164 -11.65 4.03 -19.89
CA LEU A 164 -12.26 4.54 -18.66
C LEU A 164 -11.46 4.20 -17.40
N LEU A 165 -10.48 3.29 -17.50
CA LEU A 165 -9.68 2.85 -16.35
C LEU A 165 -8.79 3.98 -15.83
N LYS A 166 -8.99 4.33 -14.56
CA LYS A 166 -8.25 5.37 -13.82
C LYS A 166 -7.30 4.79 -12.77
N CYS A 167 -7.58 3.61 -12.24
CA CYS A 167 -6.71 2.93 -11.29
C CYS A 167 -6.63 1.43 -11.59
N LEU A 168 -5.41 0.93 -11.70
CA LEU A 168 -5.12 -0.50 -11.79
C LEU A 168 -4.29 -0.91 -10.58
N THR A 169 -4.82 -1.81 -9.76
CA THR A 169 -4.12 -2.40 -8.62
C THR A 169 -4.02 -3.91 -8.79
N LEU A 170 -2.82 -4.44 -8.90
CA LEU A 170 -2.54 -5.88 -8.99
C LEU A 170 -1.68 -6.31 -7.80
N LYS A 171 -2.15 -7.29 -7.02
CA LYS A 171 -1.47 -7.84 -5.85
C LYS A 171 -1.29 -9.34 -5.96
N TYR A 172 -0.10 -9.85 -5.65
CA TYR A 172 0.23 -11.29 -5.68
C TYR A 172 0.07 -11.92 -7.07
N VAL A 173 0.51 -11.21 -8.11
CA VAL A 173 0.36 -11.63 -9.51
C VAL A 173 1.74 -11.84 -10.15
N SER A 174 1.82 -12.82 -11.07
CA SER A 174 2.94 -12.98 -11.99
C SER A 174 2.61 -12.26 -13.29
N ILE A 175 3.46 -11.33 -13.72
CA ILE A 175 3.23 -10.47 -14.90
C ILE A 175 4.34 -10.75 -15.92
N SER A 176 4.02 -11.23 -17.13
CA SER A 176 5.03 -11.30 -18.22
C SER A 176 5.25 -9.93 -18.85
N THR A 177 6.38 -9.75 -19.56
CA THR A 177 6.71 -8.50 -20.27
C THR A 177 5.56 -8.01 -21.15
N ASP A 178 4.90 -8.93 -21.83
CA ASP A 178 3.91 -8.61 -22.87
C ASP A 178 2.47 -8.53 -22.33
N SER A 179 2.25 -8.80 -21.04
CA SER A 179 0.89 -8.91 -20.47
C SER A 179 0.26 -7.57 -20.08
N LEU A 180 1.07 -6.58 -19.67
CA LEU A 180 0.58 -5.25 -19.28
C LEU A 180 0.51 -4.27 -20.45
N ASP A 181 1.45 -4.35 -21.40
CA ASP A 181 1.55 -3.42 -22.52
C ASP A 181 0.21 -3.24 -23.27
N PRO A 182 -0.57 -4.29 -23.62
CA PRO A 182 -1.84 -4.13 -24.32
C PRO A 182 -2.89 -3.31 -23.55
N ILE A 183 -2.85 -3.36 -22.22
CA ILE A 183 -3.76 -2.61 -21.35
C ILE A 183 -3.27 -1.16 -21.24
N LEU A 184 -1.99 -0.98 -20.89
CA LEU A 184 -1.43 0.35 -20.64
C LEU A 184 -1.41 1.23 -21.90
N LEU A 185 -1.19 0.64 -23.09
CA LEU A 185 -1.27 1.35 -24.38
C LEU A 185 -2.67 1.90 -24.69
N ARG A 186 -3.74 1.35 -24.09
CA ARG A 186 -5.14 1.72 -24.37
C ARG A 186 -5.82 2.50 -23.25
N CYS A 187 -5.19 2.63 -22.08
CA CYS A 187 -5.74 3.36 -20.94
C CYS A 187 -5.36 4.84 -21.01
N GLU A 188 -6.15 5.65 -21.72
CA GLU A 188 -5.91 7.09 -21.89
C GLU A 188 -6.07 7.91 -20.59
N PHE A 189 -6.80 7.40 -19.59
CA PHE A 189 -7.14 8.11 -18.37
C PHE A 189 -6.56 7.47 -17.10
N LEU A 190 -5.57 6.59 -17.23
CA LEU A 190 -4.95 5.93 -16.08
C LEU A 190 -4.19 6.94 -15.22
N GLU A 191 -4.65 7.13 -13.98
CA GLU A 191 -4.03 8.04 -13.01
C GLU A 191 -3.16 7.29 -11.99
N ARG A 192 -3.49 6.02 -11.70
CA ARG A 192 -2.85 5.23 -10.64
C ARG A 192 -2.51 3.82 -11.12
N LEU A 193 -1.25 3.44 -10.92
CA LEU A 193 -0.77 2.08 -11.17
C LEU A 193 -0.13 1.54 -9.89
N HIS A 194 -0.74 0.51 -9.29
CA HIS A 194 -0.22 -0.15 -8.09
C HIS A 194 0.08 -1.62 -8.40
N LEU A 195 1.32 -2.05 -8.22
CA LEU A 195 1.78 -3.41 -8.45
C LEU A 195 2.49 -3.93 -7.20
N HIS A 196 1.80 -4.76 -6.41
CA HIS A 196 2.32 -5.25 -5.13
C HIS A 196 2.56 -6.76 -5.13
N HIS A 197 3.56 -7.22 -4.38
CA HIS A 197 3.89 -8.64 -4.21
C HIS A 197 4.07 -9.37 -5.55
N LEU A 198 4.86 -8.81 -6.47
CA LEU A 198 5.16 -9.42 -7.76
C LEU A 198 6.21 -10.53 -7.60
N LEU A 199 5.88 -11.73 -8.10
CA LEU A 199 6.63 -12.96 -7.80
C LEU A 199 7.45 -13.50 -8.98
N SER A 200 7.33 -12.91 -10.17
CA SER A 200 8.01 -13.34 -11.39
C SER A 200 9.27 -12.53 -11.68
N ARG A 201 10.32 -13.19 -12.24
CA ARG A 201 11.58 -12.56 -12.61
C ARG A 201 11.39 -11.68 -13.85
N THR A 202 10.86 -10.49 -13.65
CA THR A 202 10.17 -9.77 -14.72
C THR A 202 10.67 -8.34 -14.87
N GLN A 203 10.55 -7.88 -16.10
CA GLN A 203 10.69 -6.49 -16.47
C GLN A 203 9.27 -5.96 -16.65
N VAL A 204 8.95 -4.87 -15.95
CA VAL A 204 7.65 -4.20 -16.09
C VAL A 204 7.83 -3.02 -17.01
N ASN A 205 7.17 -3.07 -18.15
CA ASN A 205 7.09 -1.97 -19.08
C ASN A 205 5.82 -1.17 -18.77
N VAL A 206 6.01 0.11 -18.48
CA VAL A 206 4.96 1.10 -18.38
C VAL A 206 5.01 1.90 -19.68
N THR A 207 4.33 1.38 -20.70
CA THR A 207 4.24 1.95 -22.05
C THR A 207 2.81 2.47 -22.30
N GLY A 208 2.65 3.62 -22.96
CA GLY A 208 1.32 4.16 -23.28
C GLY A 208 1.26 5.69 -23.38
N PRO A 209 0.11 6.26 -23.82
CA PRO A 209 -0.19 7.68 -23.71
C PRO A 209 -0.45 8.04 -22.23
N MET A 210 0.59 7.96 -21.41
CA MET A 210 0.52 8.08 -19.94
C MET A 210 0.49 9.53 -19.46
N SER A 211 -0.08 10.45 -20.25
CA SER A 211 -0.06 11.89 -19.97
C SER A 211 -0.76 12.27 -18.66
N ARG A 212 -1.63 11.39 -18.13
CA ARG A 212 -2.42 11.61 -16.90
C ARG A 212 -1.97 10.77 -15.70
N LEU A 213 -0.91 9.95 -15.85
CA LEU A 213 -0.46 9.08 -14.77
C LEU A 213 0.15 9.92 -13.65
N LYS A 214 -0.44 9.85 -12.46
CA LYS A 214 -0.06 10.65 -11.29
C LYS A 214 0.66 9.85 -10.22
N TYR A 215 0.33 8.55 -10.08
CA TYR A 215 0.83 7.72 -8.99
C TYR A 215 1.28 6.36 -9.54
N ILE A 216 2.56 6.03 -9.29
CA ILE A 216 3.10 4.69 -9.52
C ILE A 216 3.52 4.14 -8.15
N ASP A 217 2.95 3.00 -7.75
CA ASP A 217 3.37 2.28 -6.55
C ASP A 217 3.75 0.84 -6.89
N ILE A 218 5.04 0.54 -6.80
CA ILE A 218 5.57 -0.80 -6.94
C ILE A 218 6.24 -1.17 -5.62
N SER A 219 5.55 -1.92 -4.76
CA SER A 219 6.02 -2.16 -3.39
C SER A 219 5.64 -3.54 -2.87
N GLN A 220 6.04 -3.83 -1.62
CA GLN A 220 5.64 -5.02 -0.86
C GLN A 220 6.09 -6.33 -1.52
N ASP A 221 7.27 -6.85 -1.17
CA ASP A 221 7.78 -8.17 -1.58
C ASP A 221 7.89 -8.43 -3.11
N CYS A 222 8.25 -7.42 -3.91
CA CYS A 222 8.56 -7.57 -5.34
C CYS A 222 9.97 -8.14 -5.59
N TYR A 223 10.37 -9.20 -4.88
CA TYR A 223 11.75 -9.70 -4.83
C TYR A 223 12.32 -10.15 -6.18
N SER A 224 11.44 -10.51 -7.11
CA SER A 224 11.83 -11.02 -8.41
C SER A 224 11.89 -9.94 -9.49
N LEU A 225 11.38 -8.73 -9.23
CA LEU A 225 11.38 -7.65 -10.22
C LEU A 225 12.83 -7.21 -10.51
N ALA A 226 13.22 -7.26 -11.78
CA ALA A 226 14.60 -6.94 -12.19
C ALA A 226 14.74 -5.50 -12.66
N SER A 227 13.76 -5.02 -13.45
CA SER A 227 13.74 -3.66 -13.97
C SER A 227 12.32 -3.14 -14.20
N ILE A 228 12.19 -1.81 -14.20
CA ILE A 228 11.00 -1.06 -14.60
C ILE A 228 11.43 -0.15 -15.75
N ILE A 229 10.72 -0.21 -16.87
CA ILE A 229 10.87 0.76 -17.95
C ILE A 229 9.64 1.66 -17.96
N ILE A 230 9.83 2.97 -17.82
CA ILE A 230 8.82 3.99 -18.05
C ILE A 230 9.17 4.65 -19.39
N SER A 231 8.58 4.16 -20.48
CA SER A 231 8.95 4.54 -21.86
C SER A 231 8.16 5.73 -22.41
N ALA A 232 7.46 6.48 -21.57
CA ALA A 232 6.58 7.57 -21.98
C ALA A 232 6.80 8.82 -21.11
N PRO A 233 6.64 10.03 -21.67
CA PRO A 233 6.56 11.25 -20.88
C PRO A 233 5.44 11.13 -19.84
N THR A 234 5.74 11.47 -18.58
CA THR A 234 4.79 11.41 -17.46
C THR A 234 4.69 12.80 -16.80
N PRO A 235 4.20 13.82 -17.54
CA PRO A 235 4.19 15.21 -17.09
C PRO A 235 3.44 15.44 -15.77
N ASP A 236 2.39 14.64 -15.54
CA ASP A 236 1.51 14.70 -14.38
C ASP A 236 1.95 13.76 -13.24
N LEU A 237 3.10 13.10 -13.31
CA LEU A 237 3.57 12.19 -12.26
C LEU A 237 3.86 12.97 -10.97
N VAL A 238 3.12 12.66 -9.91
CA VAL A 238 3.20 13.31 -8.60
C VAL A 238 3.99 12.48 -7.60
N SER A 239 3.76 11.16 -7.59
CA SER A 239 4.35 10.23 -6.62
C SER A 239 4.86 8.97 -7.30
N LEU A 240 6.06 8.56 -6.93
CA LEU A 240 6.72 7.34 -7.38
C LEU A 240 7.21 6.53 -6.19
N ARG A 241 6.68 5.31 -6.03
CA ARG A 241 7.19 4.28 -5.12
C ARG A 241 7.73 3.09 -5.90
N TYR A 242 8.96 2.68 -5.63
CA TYR A 242 9.53 1.46 -6.20
C TYR A 242 10.61 0.84 -5.30
N PRO A 243 10.96 -0.44 -5.48
CA PRO A 243 11.95 -1.09 -4.64
C PRO A 243 13.39 -0.79 -5.11
N SER A 244 14.27 -0.46 -4.17
CA SER A 244 15.68 -0.07 -4.37
C SER A 244 16.55 -1.02 -5.19
N TRP A 245 16.22 -2.32 -5.24
CA TRP A 245 16.99 -3.31 -6.00
C TRP A 245 16.60 -3.38 -7.50
N VAL A 246 15.52 -2.70 -7.87
CA VAL A 246 14.96 -2.71 -9.21
C VAL A 246 15.61 -1.60 -10.04
N LYS A 247 16.12 -1.94 -11.22
CA LYS A 247 16.67 -0.95 -12.15
C LYS A 247 15.52 -0.17 -12.80
N ILE A 248 15.55 1.15 -12.77
CA ILE A 248 14.55 1.98 -13.46
C ILE A 248 15.19 2.70 -14.66
N SER A 249 14.45 2.78 -15.76
CA SER A 249 14.86 3.59 -16.92
C SER A 249 14.83 5.08 -16.60
N PRO A 250 15.55 5.92 -17.38
CA PRO A 250 15.40 7.35 -17.28
C PRO A 250 13.97 7.83 -17.48
N ILE A 251 13.49 8.62 -16.51
CA ILE A 251 12.22 9.33 -16.65
C ILE A 251 12.53 10.64 -17.36
N GLU A 252 12.21 10.71 -18.65
CA GLU A 252 12.57 11.86 -19.49
C GLU A 252 11.81 13.15 -19.11
N HIS A 253 10.60 13.05 -18.56
CA HIS A 253 9.78 14.23 -18.23
C HIS A 253 8.78 13.98 -17.09
N ALA A 254 9.11 14.43 -15.87
CA ALA A 254 8.25 14.40 -14.68
C ALA A 254 8.37 15.67 -13.79
N PRO A 255 7.97 16.86 -14.30
CA PRO A 255 8.12 18.14 -13.59
C PRO A 255 7.22 18.30 -12.36
N GLN A 256 6.19 17.47 -12.19
CA GLN A 256 5.29 17.50 -11.03
C GLN A 256 5.67 16.50 -9.93
N LEU A 257 6.78 15.76 -10.10
CA LEU A 257 7.20 14.76 -9.14
C LEU A 257 7.61 15.44 -7.84
N VAL A 258 6.83 15.22 -6.78
CA VAL A 258 7.03 15.82 -5.46
C VAL A 258 7.19 14.78 -4.35
N ASP A 259 6.79 13.53 -4.58
CA ASP A 259 6.86 12.45 -3.61
C ASP A 259 7.63 11.26 -4.18
N LEU A 260 8.66 10.83 -3.46
CA LEU A 260 9.53 9.73 -3.87
C LEU A 260 9.71 8.74 -2.72
N VAL A 261 9.32 7.50 -2.94
CA VAL A 261 9.50 6.41 -1.97
C VAL A 261 10.38 5.32 -2.58
N ILE A 262 11.50 5.04 -1.94
CA ILE A 262 12.42 3.98 -2.34
C ILE A 262 12.39 2.91 -1.26
N ASP A 263 11.76 1.78 -1.58
CA ASP A 263 11.51 0.66 -0.66
C ASP A 263 12.73 -0.27 -0.56
N GLY A 264 13.05 -0.74 0.64
CA GLY A 264 14.23 -1.55 0.94
C GLY A 264 13.93 -3.02 1.02
N CYS A 265 14.77 -3.87 0.39
CA CYS A 265 14.68 -5.30 0.67
C CYS A 265 15.54 -5.63 1.88
N ARG A 266 14.92 -6.13 2.94
CA ARG A 266 15.58 -6.52 4.20
C ARG A 266 16.23 -7.91 4.14
N ASN A 267 16.08 -8.65 3.03
CA ASN A 267 16.49 -10.06 2.89
C ASN A 267 17.39 -10.39 1.67
N LEU A 268 17.64 -9.45 0.76
CA LEU A 268 18.48 -9.68 -0.42
C LEU A 268 19.84 -9.03 -0.20
N GLU A 269 20.91 -9.83 -0.34
CA GLU A 269 22.28 -9.34 -0.34
C GLU A 269 22.44 -8.17 -1.32
N ARG A 270 22.76 -7.00 -0.76
CA ARG A 270 23.70 -6.01 -1.31
C ARG A 270 23.57 -5.74 -2.82
N LYS A 271 22.42 -5.20 -3.24
CA LYS A 271 22.40 -4.44 -4.49
C LYS A 271 22.54 -2.95 -4.19
N ASN A 272 23.65 -2.43 -4.72
CA ASN A 272 24.09 -1.06 -4.73
C ASN A 272 23.03 -0.13 -5.37
N PHE A 273 22.05 0.35 -4.60
CA PHE A 273 21.31 1.54 -5.03
C PHE A 273 22.30 2.71 -5.04
N GLU A 274 22.31 3.50 -6.12
CA GLU A 274 23.16 4.68 -6.30
C GLU A 274 22.31 5.84 -6.82
N LEU A 275 21.91 6.75 -5.92
CA LEU A 275 21.01 7.84 -6.29
C LEU A 275 21.66 8.87 -7.24
N LEU A 276 22.98 9.09 -7.15
CA LEU A 276 23.67 10.07 -7.99
C LEU A 276 23.73 9.68 -9.47
N SER A 277 23.87 8.38 -9.75
CA SER A 277 23.81 7.85 -11.12
C SER A 277 22.38 7.53 -11.53
N HIS A 278 21.41 7.81 -10.66
CA HIS A 278 20.03 7.48 -10.87
C HIS A 278 19.34 8.52 -11.76
N PRO A 279 18.51 8.12 -12.72
CA PRO A 279 17.87 9.09 -13.61
C PRO A 279 16.91 10.06 -12.92
N LEU A 280 16.45 9.73 -11.72
CA LEU A 280 15.60 10.60 -10.90
C LEU A 280 16.36 11.77 -10.29
N PHE A 281 17.69 11.74 -10.31
CA PHE A 281 18.53 12.77 -9.71
C PHE A 281 18.20 14.18 -10.22
N CYS A 282 17.82 14.29 -11.49
CA CYS A 282 17.40 15.55 -12.13
C CYS A 282 16.15 16.20 -11.50
N TYR A 283 15.33 15.43 -10.78
CA TYR A 283 14.08 15.89 -10.15
C TYR A 283 14.21 16.07 -8.63
N VAL A 284 15.39 15.83 -8.06
CA VAL A 284 15.55 15.79 -6.60
C VAL A 284 15.27 17.16 -5.94
N SER A 285 15.54 18.27 -6.62
CA SER A 285 15.35 19.63 -6.09
C SER A 285 13.88 20.06 -5.96
N GLN A 286 12.97 19.46 -6.74
CA GLN A 286 11.52 19.75 -6.67
C GLN A 286 10.77 18.84 -5.68
N LEU A 287 11.43 17.81 -5.13
CA LEU A 287 10.80 16.88 -4.19
C LEU A 287 10.41 17.57 -2.89
N GLN A 288 9.18 17.31 -2.43
CA GLN A 288 8.64 17.78 -1.16
C GLN A 288 8.59 16.68 -0.09
N ALA A 289 8.51 15.42 -0.52
CA ALA A 289 8.51 14.25 0.35
C ALA A 289 9.46 13.18 -0.19
N ILE A 290 10.31 12.66 0.70
CA ILE A 290 11.22 11.55 0.39
C ILE A 290 11.08 10.50 1.51
N ASP A 291 10.82 9.25 1.13
CA ASP A 291 10.84 8.09 2.02
C ASP A 291 11.93 7.12 1.55
N LEU A 292 13.01 7.03 2.32
CA LEU A 292 14.14 6.14 2.05
C LEU A 292 14.12 4.99 3.05
N ASP A 293 13.53 3.87 2.63
CA ASP A 293 13.70 2.60 3.32
C ASP A 293 14.99 1.93 2.81
N ILE A 294 16.16 2.53 3.02
CA ILE A 294 17.42 2.00 2.48
C ILE A 294 18.40 1.70 3.63
N PRO A 295 18.80 0.45 3.86
CA PRO A 295 19.73 0.08 4.92
C PRO A 295 21.21 0.48 4.63
N CYS A 296 21.49 1.35 3.66
CA CYS A 296 22.84 1.59 3.10
C CYS A 296 23.30 3.06 3.17
N PHE A 297 23.26 3.67 4.37
CA PHE A 297 23.66 5.06 4.60
C PHE A 297 25.13 5.39 4.28
N LYS A 298 26.03 4.41 4.24
CA LYS A 298 27.44 4.60 3.83
C LYS A 298 27.57 5.24 2.44
N LYS A 299 26.69 4.87 1.51
CA LYS A 299 26.65 5.45 0.16
C LYS A 299 25.99 6.82 0.15
N LEU A 300 25.02 7.04 1.03
CA LEU A 300 24.34 8.32 1.16
C LEU A 300 25.34 9.43 1.55
N LEU A 301 26.28 9.13 2.45
CA LEU A 301 27.41 10.02 2.77
C LEU A 301 28.30 10.36 1.56
N GLN A 302 28.48 9.43 0.63
CA GLN A 302 29.20 9.69 -0.62
C GLN A 302 28.38 10.52 -1.60
N TRP A 303 27.05 10.46 -1.51
CA TRP A 303 26.16 11.20 -2.39
C TRP A 303 25.99 12.66 -1.97
N LEU A 304 25.93 12.92 -0.66
CA LEU A 304 25.63 14.23 -0.06
C LEU A 304 26.42 15.43 -0.62
N PRO A 305 27.74 15.34 -0.85
CA PRO A 305 28.50 16.44 -1.46
C PRO A 305 28.02 16.82 -2.86
N HIS A 306 27.31 15.91 -3.53
CA HIS A 306 26.81 16.08 -4.88
C HIS A 306 25.30 16.32 -4.93
N PHE A 307 24.57 16.23 -3.81
CA PHE A 307 23.12 16.47 -3.84
C PHE A 307 22.80 17.91 -4.30
N PRO A 308 21.73 18.09 -5.08
CA PRO A 308 21.22 19.42 -5.38
C PRO A 308 20.57 20.03 -4.12
N ASP A 309 20.22 21.30 -4.20
CA ASP A 309 19.49 21.99 -3.13
C ASP A 309 18.18 21.25 -2.78
N LEU A 310 18.08 20.74 -1.54
CA LEU A 310 16.88 20.09 -0.99
C LEU A 310 15.99 21.08 -0.22
N SER A 311 16.09 22.38 -0.51
CA SER A 311 15.26 23.42 0.11
C SER A 311 13.74 23.20 -0.07
N GLY A 312 13.33 22.51 -1.14
CA GLY A 312 11.93 22.13 -1.36
C GLY A 312 11.39 21.06 -0.39
N LEU A 313 12.29 20.30 0.26
CA LEU A 313 11.92 19.12 1.05
C LEU A 313 11.22 19.50 2.37
N ARG A 314 10.01 18.98 2.56
CA ARG A 314 9.18 19.22 3.76
C ARG A 314 9.03 17.97 4.62
N HIS A 315 9.00 16.78 4.01
CA HIS A 315 8.83 15.51 4.69
C HIS A 315 9.98 14.58 4.35
N LEU A 316 10.62 14.02 5.38
CA LEU A 316 11.66 13.01 5.23
C LEU A 316 11.29 11.82 6.10
N LYS A 317 11.15 10.64 5.49
CA LYS A 317 11.04 9.38 6.21
C LYS A 317 12.27 8.53 5.93
N SER A 318 12.81 7.90 6.97
CA SER A 318 13.99 7.06 6.85
C SER A 318 13.93 5.86 7.80
N THR A 319 14.27 4.68 7.27
CA THR A 319 14.33 3.44 8.06
C THR A 319 15.75 3.12 8.51
N LEU A 320 15.91 2.85 9.80
CA LEU A 320 17.17 2.49 10.45
C LEU A 320 17.20 0.97 10.65
N GLY A 321 17.71 0.26 9.64
CA GLY A 321 17.74 -1.22 9.59
C GLY A 321 18.97 -1.88 10.23
N ASP A 322 19.02 -3.22 10.14
CA ASP A 322 19.99 -4.12 10.79
C ASP A 322 21.49 -3.87 10.49
N ASP A 323 21.81 -3.17 9.38
CA ASP A 323 23.18 -2.82 8.99
C ASP A 323 23.66 -1.46 9.53
N CYS A 324 22.83 -0.78 10.35
CA CYS A 324 23.28 0.37 11.13
C CYS A 324 24.16 -0.11 12.30
N ARG A 325 25.35 -0.65 12.02
CA ARG A 325 26.36 -0.98 13.03
C ARG A 325 27.27 0.20 13.36
N ASP A 326 27.30 1.21 12.51
CA ASP A 326 28.24 2.33 12.60
C ASP A 326 27.51 3.68 12.70
N MET A 327 28.15 4.69 13.31
CA MET A 327 27.72 6.11 13.32
C MET A 327 27.42 6.69 11.93
N GLN A 328 27.81 6.02 10.86
CA GLN A 328 27.60 6.44 9.48
C GLN A 328 26.11 6.57 9.12
N ALA A 329 25.23 5.74 9.70
CA ALA A 329 23.78 5.86 9.49
C ALA A 329 23.21 7.15 10.08
N LEU A 330 23.59 7.43 11.32
CA LEU A 330 23.31 8.70 12.01
C LEU A 330 23.84 9.89 11.22
N HIS A 331 25.09 9.85 10.77
CA HIS A 331 25.68 10.93 9.98
C HIS A 331 24.96 11.14 8.65
N GLY A 332 24.49 10.08 8.00
CA GLY A 332 23.71 10.16 6.76
C GLY A 332 22.38 10.88 6.97
N VAL A 333 21.62 10.50 8.00
CA VAL A 333 20.36 11.16 8.36
C VAL A 333 20.59 12.61 8.77
N ILE A 334 21.57 12.89 9.64
CA ILE A 334 21.93 14.25 10.06
C ILE A 334 22.28 15.12 8.85
N SER A 335 23.04 14.57 7.90
CA SER A 335 23.46 15.31 6.72
C SER A 335 22.28 15.59 5.78
N LEU A 336 21.32 14.68 5.64
CA LEU A 336 20.05 14.96 4.93
C LEU A 336 19.25 16.07 5.61
N ILE A 337 19.17 16.04 6.95
CA ILE A 337 18.50 17.10 7.71
C ILE A 337 19.19 18.45 7.48
N LYS A 338 20.54 18.48 7.48
CA LYS A 338 21.32 19.69 7.17
C LYS A 338 21.08 20.19 5.74
N ALA A 339 20.99 19.29 4.78
CA ALA A 339 20.72 19.61 3.38
C ALA A 339 19.27 20.11 3.13
N ALA A 340 18.33 19.81 4.03
CA ALA A 340 16.92 20.20 3.93
C ALA A 340 16.54 21.29 4.97
N PRO A 341 16.88 22.58 4.73
CA PRO A 341 16.72 23.65 5.71
C PRO A 341 15.26 23.94 6.12
N TYR A 342 14.30 23.61 5.26
CA TYR A 342 12.86 23.85 5.48
C TYR A 342 12.08 22.60 5.91
N LEU A 343 12.77 21.53 6.31
CA LEU A 343 12.15 20.28 6.75
C LEU A 343 11.17 20.52 7.91
N GLN A 344 9.93 20.05 7.74
CA GLN A 344 8.81 20.21 8.68
C GLN A 344 8.50 18.92 9.44
N HIS A 345 8.55 17.77 8.76
CA HIS A 345 8.25 16.46 9.36
C HIS A 345 9.39 15.48 9.08
N LEU A 346 9.90 14.86 10.15
CA LEU A 346 10.93 13.82 10.09
C LEU A 346 10.37 12.54 10.71
N THR A 347 10.19 11.49 9.91
CA THR A 347 9.80 10.16 10.40
C THR A 347 11.00 9.23 10.41
N LEU A 348 11.28 8.60 11.55
CA LEU A 348 12.38 7.67 11.75
C LEU A 348 11.82 6.32 12.17
N ASP A 349 12.02 5.30 11.34
CA ASP A 349 11.68 3.92 11.68
C ASP A 349 12.86 3.25 12.37
N VAL A 350 12.66 2.85 13.63
CA VAL A 350 13.70 2.29 14.52
C VAL A 350 13.57 0.76 14.72
N GLU A 351 12.77 0.06 13.91
CA GLU A 351 12.35 -1.35 14.13
C GLU A 351 13.48 -2.32 14.50
N ASN A 352 14.71 -2.11 13.97
CA ASN A 352 15.83 -3.05 14.06
C ASN A 352 17.19 -2.42 14.44
N LEU A 353 17.21 -1.29 15.16
CA LEU A 353 18.47 -0.72 15.69
C LEU A 353 19.23 -1.75 16.56
N ARG A 354 20.51 -1.99 16.32
CA ARG A 354 21.34 -2.93 17.12
C ARG A 354 21.95 -2.24 18.34
N GLU A 355 22.17 -2.97 19.42
CA GLU A 355 22.75 -2.42 20.68
C GLU A 355 24.19 -1.89 20.52
N GLU A 356 24.90 -2.33 19.49
CA GLU A 356 26.30 -1.96 19.20
C GLU A 356 26.48 -0.55 18.61
N VAL A 357 25.41 0.19 18.35
CA VAL A 357 25.51 1.56 17.79
C VAL A 357 26.13 2.50 18.83
N MET A 358 27.40 2.84 18.63
CA MET A 358 28.07 3.88 19.40
C MET A 358 27.51 5.24 18.98
N ILE A 359 26.84 5.95 19.87
CA ILE A 359 26.35 7.31 19.64
C ILE A 359 27.44 8.27 20.12
N GLY A 360 27.96 9.10 19.22
CA GLY A 360 29.01 10.05 19.55
C GLY A 360 28.53 11.15 20.50
N GLU A 361 29.45 11.71 21.29
CA GLU A 361 29.16 12.82 22.20
C GLU A 361 28.96 14.15 21.46
N GLU A 362 29.30 14.22 20.17
CA GLU A 362 29.16 15.43 19.35
C GLU A 362 27.68 15.77 19.11
N SER A 363 27.24 16.85 19.76
CA SER A 363 25.97 17.52 19.49
C SER A 363 25.85 17.84 18.00
N ALA A 364 24.87 17.23 17.32
CA ALA A 364 24.50 17.64 15.98
C ALA A 364 23.88 19.05 16.08
N ASP A 365 24.68 20.08 15.86
CA ASP A 365 24.16 21.45 15.78
C ASP A 365 23.32 21.57 14.52
N LEU A 366 22.01 21.35 14.68
CA LEU A 366 21.01 21.39 13.65
C LEU A 366 20.21 22.68 13.83
N HIS A 367 20.89 23.80 13.62
CA HIS A 367 20.27 25.12 13.55
C HIS A 367 19.33 25.21 12.35
N HIS A 368 18.03 25.12 12.61
CA HIS A 368 17.02 25.27 11.58
C HIS A 368 15.92 26.24 11.99
N LYS A 369 15.49 27.05 11.02
CA LYS A 369 14.63 28.21 11.23
C LYS A 369 13.14 27.86 11.41
N TYR A 370 12.76 26.61 11.16
CA TYR A 370 11.36 26.18 11.07
C TYR A 370 10.99 25.13 12.12
N ARG A 371 9.71 25.18 12.48
CA ARG A 371 9.01 24.28 13.41
C ARG A 371 9.06 22.85 12.90
N ARG A 372 9.48 21.90 13.73
CA ARG A 372 9.66 20.50 13.35
C ARG A 372 8.78 19.55 14.15
N VAL A 373 8.24 18.57 13.44
CA VAL A 373 7.63 17.36 14.01
C VAL A 373 8.59 16.20 13.78
N ILE A 374 8.97 15.51 14.85
CA ILE A 374 9.70 14.24 14.75
C ILE A 374 8.73 13.13 15.11
N GLU A 375 8.70 12.12 14.27
CA GLU A 375 7.93 10.91 14.48
C GLU A 375 8.86 9.71 14.53
N ILE A 376 8.92 9.02 15.67
CA ILE A 376 9.69 7.80 15.84
C ILE A 376 8.71 6.63 15.80
N ILE A 377 8.77 5.82 14.74
CA ILE A 377 7.87 4.68 14.55
C ILE A 377 8.57 3.36 14.86
N GLN A 378 7.77 2.34 15.17
CA GLN A 378 8.25 1.01 15.58
C GLN A 378 9.12 1.03 16.86
N PHE A 379 8.96 2.05 17.71
CA PHE A 379 9.72 2.19 18.94
C PHE A 379 9.39 1.06 19.92
N THR A 380 10.41 0.34 20.38
CA THR A 380 10.28 -0.76 21.33
C THR A 380 10.78 -0.39 22.72
N GLY A 381 11.45 0.75 22.89
CA GLY A 381 11.94 1.23 24.19
C GLY A 381 13.23 0.59 24.65
N ARG A 382 14.04 0.07 23.71
CA ARG A 382 15.40 -0.41 24.00
C ARG A 382 16.34 0.76 24.30
N GLU A 383 17.36 0.52 25.11
CA GLU A 383 18.33 1.56 25.51
C GLU A 383 18.97 2.25 24.30
N VAL A 384 19.31 1.49 23.26
CA VAL A 384 19.87 2.07 22.02
C VAL A 384 18.89 2.98 21.28
N GLU A 385 17.61 2.62 21.22
CA GLU A 385 16.58 3.44 20.58
C GLU A 385 16.34 4.73 21.39
N PHE A 386 16.37 4.62 22.72
CA PHE A 386 16.24 5.76 23.61
C PHE A 386 17.43 6.72 23.48
N ALA A 387 18.65 6.19 23.53
CA ALA A 387 19.86 6.99 23.39
C ALA A 387 19.91 7.68 22.01
N PHE A 388 19.49 6.98 20.96
CA PHE A 388 19.38 7.53 19.60
C PHE A 388 18.36 8.68 19.53
N ALA A 389 17.15 8.46 20.06
CA ALA A 389 16.12 9.49 20.12
C ALA A 389 16.61 10.71 20.92
N ALA A 390 17.26 10.48 22.06
CA ALA A 390 17.79 11.53 22.92
C ALA A 390 18.88 12.35 22.22
N TYR A 391 19.76 11.70 21.46
CA TYR A 391 20.80 12.35 20.68
C TYR A 391 20.22 13.31 19.64
N LEU A 392 19.23 12.85 18.87
CA LEU A 392 18.56 13.69 17.87
C LEU A 392 17.80 14.86 18.51
N ILE A 393 17.07 14.60 19.61
CA ILE A 393 16.33 15.62 20.35
C ILE A 393 17.26 16.72 20.84
N LYS A 394 18.43 16.38 21.41
CA LYS A 394 19.40 17.35 21.91
C LYS A 394 19.94 18.27 20.82
N GLY A 395 20.11 17.77 19.60
CA GLY A 395 20.57 18.56 18.46
C GLY A 395 19.50 19.47 17.84
N LEU A 396 18.22 19.22 18.09
CA LEU A 396 17.09 19.84 17.39
C LEU A 396 16.39 20.90 18.24
N LEU A 397 16.97 22.11 18.25
CA LEU A 397 16.47 23.25 19.03
C LEU A 397 15.09 23.80 18.59
N SER A 398 14.64 23.48 17.37
CA SER A 398 13.36 23.96 16.80
C SER A 398 12.21 22.93 16.85
N LEU A 399 12.37 21.86 17.63
CA LEU A 399 11.38 20.80 17.79
C LEU A 399 10.11 21.31 18.48
N GLU A 400 8.95 21.03 17.90
CA GLU A 400 7.64 21.39 18.47
C GLU A 400 6.85 20.20 18.96
N LYS A 401 6.97 19.09 18.24
CA LYS A 401 6.18 17.89 18.51
C LYS A 401 7.03 16.64 18.31
N LEU A 402 7.00 15.76 19.30
CA LEU A 402 7.56 14.42 19.23
C LEU A 402 6.43 13.40 19.26
N ILE A 403 6.30 12.60 18.21
CA ILE A 403 5.36 11.49 18.12
C ILE A 403 6.16 10.20 18.29
N ILE A 404 5.73 9.32 19.18
CA ILE A 404 6.34 8.00 19.39
C ILE A 404 5.26 6.95 19.16
N THR A 405 5.44 6.14 18.13
CA THR A 405 4.50 5.12 17.73
C THR A 405 5.04 3.74 18.09
N ARG A 406 4.25 2.97 18.86
CA ARG A 406 4.64 1.61 19.24
C ARG A 406 4.76 0.71 18.01
N ARG A 407 5.68 -0.26 18.08
CA ARG A 407 5.73 -1.36 17.11
C ARG A 407 4.37 -2.03 16.91
N SER A 408 3.88 -2.00 15.67
CA SER A 408 2.65 -2.69 15.28
C SER A 408 2.93 -4.20 15.18
N ARG A 409 2.02 -5.02 15.73
CA ARG A 409 2.12 -6.49 15.74
C ARG A 409 2.02 -7.14 14.34
N SER A 410 1.84 -6.37 13.26
CA SER A 410 1.55 -6.87 11.91
C SER A 410 2.76 -7.21 11.04
N SER A 411 4.01 -6.99 11.50
CA SER A 411 5.22 -7.35 10.75
C SER A 411 5.44 -8.87 10.80
N TYR A 412 4.94 -9.58 9.79
CA TYR A 412 4.92 -11.06 9.70
C TYR A 412 6.31 -11.72 9.53
N TYR A 413 7.41 -10.96 9.61
CA TYR A 413 8.70 -11.40 9.07
C TYR A 413 9.91 -11.13 9.96
N TYR A 414 9.87 -11.35 11.29
CA TYR A 414 11.12 -11.32 12.08
C TYR A 414 11.23 -12.43 13.12
N LYS A 415 12.41 -13.07 13.11
CA LYS A 415 12.88 -14.12 14.04
C LYS A 415 13.24 -13.57 15.43
N TYR A 416 13.39 -12.25 15.58
CA TYR A 416 13.73 -11.63 16.85
C TYR A 416 12.46 -11.17 17.57
N ARG A 417 12.11 -11.86 18.65
CA ARG A 417 11.08 -11.42 19.60
C ARG A 417 11.79 -10.55 20.65
N PRO A 418 11.73 -9.21 20.60
CA PRO A 418 12.20 -8.41 21.72
C PRO A 418 11.47 -8.85 22.98
N ALA A 419 12.15 -8.76 24.13
CA ALA A 419 11.59 -9.09 25.43
C ALA A 419 10.19 -8.45 25.57
N LYS A 420 9.20 -9.23 26.03
CA LYS A 420 7.81 -8.78 26.16
C LYS A 420 7.72 -7.71 27.26
N ILE A 421 8.06 -6.46 26.94
CA ILE A 421 7.72 -5.34 27.82
C ILE A 421 6.20 -5.10 27.76
N THR A 422 5.61 -4.81 28.92
CA THR A 422 4.19 -4.48 29.01
C THR A 422 3.92 -3.15 28.28
N PHE A 423 2.66 -2.90 27.91
CA PHE A 423 2.29 -1.61 27.31
C PHE A 423 2.60 -0.44 28.25
N GLU A 424 2.39 -0.63 29.54
CA GLU A 424 2.66 0.36 30.57
C GLU A 424 4.16 0.66 30.69
N GLU A 425 5.00 -0.37 30.70
CA GLU A 425 6.46 -0.21 30.76
C GLU A 425 7.00 0.47 29.48
N TRP A 426 6.50 0.08 28.31
CA TRP A 426 6.81 0.76 27.05
C TRP A 426 6.42 2.25 27.09
N LYS A 427 5.19 2.55 27.51
CA LYS A 427 4.67 3.92 27.58
C LYS A 427 5.47 4.76 28.58
N ARG A 428 5.86 4.17 29.71
CA ARG A 428 6.73 4.82 30.71
C ARG A 428 8.07 5.20 30.10
N ARG A 429 8.74 4.28 29.41
CA ARG A 429 10.03 4.54 28.72
C ARG A 429 9.90 5.56 27.60
N ALA A 430 8.84 5.50 26.79
CA ALA A 430 8.59 6.51 25.76
C ALA A 430 8.41 7.92 26.37
N LEU A 431 7.71 8.02 27.50
CA LEU A 431 7.52 9.28 28.22
C LEU A 431 8.78 9.78 28.95
N GLU A 432 9.81 8.94 29.15
CA GLU A 432 11.09 9.41 29.70
C GLU A 432 11.81 10.38 28.75
N LEU A 433 11.56 10.29 27.43
CA LEU A 433 12.06 11.26 26.45
C LEU A 433 11.48 12.67 26.70
N LYS A 434 10.34 12.79 27.40
CA LYS A 434 9.80 14.09 27.80
C LYS A 434 10.71 14.81 28.80
N LYS A 435 11.50 14.08 29.60
CA LYS A 435 12.38 14.67 30.62
C LYS A 435 13.59 15.41 30.01
N ILE A 436 13.99 15.04 28.79
CA ILE A 436 15.11 15.65 28.08
C ILE A 436 14.66 16.73 27.08
N LEU A 437 13.35 16.91 26.91
CA LEU A 437 12.79 17.87 25.97
C LEU A 437 12.60 19.27 26.59
N PRO A 438 12.72 20.34 25.80
CA PRO A 438 12.31 21.68 26.23
C PRO A 438 10.84 21.70 26.67
N LEU A 439 10.50 22.53 27.67
CA LEU A 439 9.17 22.61 28.28
C LEU A 439 7.99 22.84 27.31
N LYS A 440 8.26 23.35 26.11
CA LYS A 440 7.26 23.73 25.10
C LYS A 440 6.98 22.63 24.06
N VAL A 441 7.67 21.49 24.11
CA VAL A 441 7.48 20.40 23.12
C VAL A 441 6.29 19.53 23.48
N GLU A 442 5.36 19.36 22.54
CA GLU A 442 4.25 18.41 22.65
C GLU A 442 4.77 16.98 22.45
N VAL A 443 4.47 16.06 23.37
CA VAL A 443 4.83 14.64 23.25
C VAL A 443 3.57 13.80 23.11
N VAL A 444 3.45 13.09 22.01
CA VAL A 444 2.33 12.19 21.71
C VAL A 444 2.86 10.76 21.63
N VAL A 445 2.24 9.85 22.37
CA VAL A 445 2.62 8.44 22.42
C VAL A 445 1.40 7.61 22.00
N THR A 446 1.51 6.90 20.88
CA THR A 446 0.41 6.16 20.23
C THR A 446 0.69 4.68 20.07
#